data_AF-A0A7V5BPS7-F1
#
_entry.id   AF-A0A7V5BPS7-F1
#
_cell.length_a   1.000
_cell.length_b   1.000
_cell.length_c   1.000
_cell.angle_alpha   90.00
_cell.angle_beta   90.00
_cell.angle_gamma   90.00
#
_symmetry.space_group_name_H-M   'P 1'
#
loop_
_entity.id
_entity.type
_entity.pdbx_description
1 polymer ?
#
loop_
_entity_poly.entity_id
_entity_poly.type
_entity_poly.pdbx_seq_one_letter_code
_entity_poly.pdbx_strand_id
1 'polypeptide(L)'
;MMSVANYLSSLVQMTDQKEEYILAQALEIGLRQLWREEVLARYLRGELSREEAIEQVGITWVALADEQAEAVLEDIHWALTT
;
A
#
# COMPACT_ATOMS: atom_id res chain seq x y z
N MET A 1 -11.00 8.04 -18.39
CA MET A 1 -10.65 7.03 -17.36
C MET A 1 -11.20 5.70 -17.85
N MET A 2 -10.37 4.67 -18.01
CA MET A 2 -10.88 3.34 -18.40
C MET A 2 -11.65 2.74 -17.23
N SER A 3 -12.76 2.06 -17.51
CA SER A 3 -13.52 1.34 -16.48
C SER A 3 -12.75 0.08 -16.03
N VAL A 4 -13.08 -0.43 -14.83
CA VAL A 4 -12.51 -1.69 -14.32
C VAL A 4 -12.74 -2.84 -15.33
N ALA A 5 -13.90 -2.87 -15.98
CA ALA A 5 -14.22 -3.84 -17.02
C ALA A 5 -13.29 -3.75 -18.23
N ASN A 6 -12.89 -2.54 -18.65
CA ASN A 6 -11.95 -2.36 -19.76
C ASN A 6 -10.56 -2.87 -19.38
N TYR A 7 -10.09 -2.60 -18.16
CA TYR A 7 -8.81 -3.14 -17.68
C TYR A 7 -8.81 -4.66 -17.63
N LEU A 8 -9.88 -5.26 -17.11
CA LEU A 8 -10.03 -6.71 -17.05
C LEU A 8 -10.02 -7.33 -18.45
N SER A 9 -10.80 -6.79 -19.39
CA SER A 9 -10.82 -7.26 -20.77
C SER A 9 -9.45 -7.13 -21.44
N SER A 10 -8.72 -6.03 -21.21
CA SER A 10 -7.37 -5.87 -21.75
C SER A 10 -6.39 -6.87 -21.16
N LEU A 11 -6.46 -7.12 -19.84
CA LEU A 11 -5.61 -8.11 -19.19
C LEU A 11 -5.89 -9.52 -19.70
N VAL A 12 -7.16 -9.92 -19.83
CA VAL A 12 -7.54 -11.21 -20.43
C VAL A 12 -6.92 -11.36 -21.82
N GLN A 13 -7.03 -10.33 -22.68
CA GLN A 13 -6.47 -10.37 -24.03
C GLN A 13 -4.94 -10.41 -24.04
N MET A 14 -4.27 -9.72 -23.12
CA MET A 14 -2.81 -9.62 -23.07
C MET A 14 -2.15 -10.86 -22.44
N THR A 15 -2.80 -11.50 -21.47
CA THR A 15 -2.21 -12.62 -20.71
C THR A 15 -2.73 -13.98 -21.12
N ASP A 16 -3.81 -14.04 -21.94
CA ASP A 16 -4.54 -15.27 -22.30
C ASP A 16 -5.01 -16.07 -21.06
N GLN A 17 -5.19 -15.39 -19.92
CA GLN A 17 -5.69 -15.98 -18.69
C GLN A 17 -7.21 -15.82 -18.60
N LYS A 18 -7.83 -16.75 -17.88
CA LYS A 18 -9.26 -16.69 -17.60
C LYS A 18 -9.63 -15.47 -16.76
N GLU A 19 -10.78 -14.88 -17.05
CA GLU A 19 -11.29 -13.70 -16.36
C GLU A 19 -11.39 -13.91 -14.85
N GLU A 20 -11.87 -15.07 -14.40
CA GLU A 20 -12.03 -15.37 -12.97
C GLU A 20 -10.70 -15.43 -12.24
N TYR A 21 -9.64 -15.88 -12.92
CA TYR A 21 -8.29 -15.91 -12.37
C TYR A 21 -7.75 -14.49 -12.17
N ILE A 22 -7.88 -13.64 -13.19
CA ILE A 22 -7.42 -12.25 -13.13
C ILE A 22 -8.19 -11.48 -12.06
N LEU A 23 -9.51 -11.70 -11.94
CA LEU A 23 -10.34 -11.11 -10.89
C LEU A 23 -9.90 -11.55 -9.50
N ALA A 24 -9.67 -12.84 -9.29
CA ALA A 24 -9.19 -13.36 -8.02
C ALA A 24 -7.82 -12.76 -7.65
N GLN A 25 -6.90 -12.69 -8.60
CA GLN A 25 -5.59 -12.07 -8.40
C GLN A 25 -5.70 -10.58 -8.06
N ALA A 26 -6.51 -9.82 -8.81
CA ALA A 26 -6.72 -8.41 -8.57
C ALA A 26 -7.29 -8.14 -7.17
N LEU A 27 -8.26 -8.96 -6.75
CA LEU A 27 -8.83 -8.89 -5.41
C LEU A 27 -7.78 -9.21 -4.33
N GLU A 28 -7.00 -10.26 -4.52
CA GLU A 28 -5.97 -10.69 -3.56
C GLU A 28 -4.86 -9.63 -3.40
N ILE A 29 -4.42 -9.04 -4.50
CA ILE A 29 -3.46 -7.92 -4.52
C ILE A 29 -4.07 -6.70 -3.83
N GLY A 30 -5.31 -6.35 -4.18
CA GLY A 30 -6.02 -5.21 -3.61
C GLY A 30 -6.19 -5.33 -2.09
N LEU A 31 -6.63 -6.50 -1.60
CA LEU A 31 -6.78 -6.75 -0.17
C LEU A 31 -5.45 -6.68 0.58
N ARG A 32 -4.37 -7.24 0.02
CA ARG A 32 -3.02 -7.11 0.61
C ARG A 32 -2.57 -5.66 0.68
N GLN A 33 -2.81 -4.88 -0.37
CA GLN A 33 -2.45 -3.48 -0.40
C GLN A 33 -3.23 -2.69 0.68
N LEU A 34 -4.55 -2.84 0.72
CA LEU A 34 -5.40 -2.17 1.69
C LEU A 34 -5.04 -2.53 3.14
N TRP A 35 -4.77 -3.83 3.38
CA TRP A 35 -4.31 -4.30 4.69
C TRP A 35 -3.02 -3.61 5.11
N ARG A 36 -2.03 -3.55 4.20
CA ARG A 36 -0.74 -2.90 4.48
C ARG A 36 -0.90 -1.42 4.77
N GLU A 37 -1.70 -0.71 3.97
CA GLU A 37 -1.97 0.72 4.16
C GLU A 37 -2.59 0.99 5.53
N GLU A 38 -3.59 0.19 5.94
CA GLU A 38 -4.22 0.35 7.26
C GLU A 38 -3.25 0.08 8.41
N VAL A 39 -2.46 -1.00 8.35
CA VAL A 39 -1.47 -1.33 9.39
C VAL A 39 -0.43 -0.22 9.54
N LEU A 40 0.12 0.27 8.43
CA LEU A 40 1.11 1.36 8.46
C LEU A 40 0.49 2.67 8.95
N ALA A 41 -0.75 2.97 8.58
CA ALA A 41 -1.45 4.16 9.07
C ALA A 41 -1.66 4.11 10.59
N ARG A 42 -2.06 2.95 11.13
CA ARG A 42 -2.17 2.72 12.58
C ARG A 42 -0.82 2.86 13.28
N TYR A 43 0.23 2.28 12.71
CA TYR A 43 1.60 2.41 13.21
C TYR A 43 2.06 3.87 13.29
N LEU A 44 1.91 4.64 12.21
CA LEU A 44 2.29 6.06 12.16
C LEU A 44 1.47 6.94 13.11
N ARG A 45 0.24 6.53 13.47
CA ARG A 45 -0.56 7.18 14.51
C ARG A 45 -0.20 6.77 15.94
N GLY A 46 0.76 5.85 16.12
CA GLY A 46 1.15 5.31 17.42
C GLY A 46 0.13 4.32 18.02
N GLU A 47 -0.79 3.81 17.21
CA GLU A 47 -1.82 2.83 17.61
C GLU A 47 -1.32 1.38 17.55
N LEU A 48 -0.14 1.16 16.96
CA LEU A 48 0.58 -0.10 16.92
C LEU A 48 2.04 0.14 17.28
N SER A 49 2.64 -0.78 18.02
CA SER A 49 4.09 -0.79 18.20
C SER A 49 4.81 -1.15 16.90
N ARG A 50 6.10 -0.82 16.84
CA ARG A 50 6.94 -1.13 15.68
C ARG A 50 7.03 -2.64 15.46
N GLU A 51 7.20 -3.40 16.53
CA GLU A 51 7.28 -4.86 16.51
C GLU A 51 5.98 -5.49 15.96
N GLU A 52 4.81 -5.03 16.42
CA GLU A 52 3.50 -5.49 15.93
C GLU A 52 3.26 -5.14 14.45
N ALA A 53 3.74 -3.97 14.01
CA ALA A 53 3.66 -3.58 12.61
C ALA A 53 4.58 -4.46 11.74
N ILE A 54 5.81 -4.73 12.19
CA ILE A 54 6.76 -5.60 11.49
C ILE A 54 6.22 -7.02 11.36
N GLU A 55 5.57 -7.55 12.39
CA GLU A 55 4.96 -8.87 12.32
C GLU A 55 3.87 -8.95 11.24
N GLN A 56 3.09 -7.88 11.07
CA GLN A 56 1.94 -7.86 10.16
C GLN A 56 2.29 -7.55 8.70
N VAL A 57 3.24 -6.64 8.45
CA VAL A 57 3.57 -6.20 7.08
C VAL A 57 5.03 -6.39 6.69
N GLY A 58 5.91 -6.70 7.65
CA GLY A 58 7.34 -6.93 7.41
C GLY A 58 8.19 -5.67 7.60
N ILE A 59 9.46 -5.90 7.95
CA ILE A 59 10.44 -4.86 8.31
C ILE A 59 10.65 -3.81 7.21
N THR A 60 10.65 -4.23 5.95
CA THR A 60 10.89 -3.33 4.81
C THR A 60 9.83 -2.24 4.71
N TRP A 61 8.57 -2.58 4.95
CA TRP A 61 7.47 -1.63 4.85
C TRP A 61 7.43 -0.66 6.04
N VAL A 62 7.75 -1.15 7.24
CA VAL A 62 7.84 -0.32 8.44
C VAL A 62 9.00 0.66 8.32
N ALA A 63 10.18 0.19 7.90
CA ALA A 63 11.34 1.06 7.69
C ALA A 63 11.08 2.14 6.62
N LEU A 64 10.43 1.78 5.51
CA LEU A 64 10.06 2.76 4.49
C LEU A 64 9.07 3.81 5.03
N ALA A 65 8.10 3.39 5.85
CA ALA A 65 7.17 4.33 6.47
C ALA A 65 7.86 5.26 7.49
N ASP A 66 8.83 4.74 8.24
CA ASP A 66 9.67 5.55 9.15
C ASP A 66 10.41 6.65 8.35
N GLU A 67 11.10 6.29 7.27
CA GLU A 67 11.85 7.23 6.40
C GLU A 67 10.93 8.28 5.77
N GLN A 68 9.74 7.87 5.30
CA GLN A 68 8.78 8.79 4.70
C GLN A 68 8.19 9.76 5.73
N ALA A 69 7.91 9.29 6.94
CA ALA A 69 7.41 10.15 8.01
C ALA A 69 8.45 11.20 8.44
N GLU A 70 9.72 10.80 8.54
CA GLU A 70 10.83 11.70 8.83
C GLU A 70 10.96 12.79 7.74
N ALA A 71 10.97 12.41 6.46
CA ALA A 71 11.04 13.37 5.36
C ALA A 71 9.88 14.39 5.37
N VAL A 72 8.65 13.95 5.68
CA VAL A 72 7.50 14.85 5.80
C VAL A 72 7.66 15.81 6.99
N LEU A 73 8.17 15.34 8.12
CA LEU A 73 8.41 16.17 9.29
C LEU A 73 9.53 17.21 9.03
N GLU A 74 10.57 16.83 8.31
CA GLU A 74 11.63 17.75 7.86
C GLU A 74 11.06 18.85 6.96
N ASP A 75 10.23 18.51 5.99
CA ASP A 75 9.57 19.49 5.10
C ASP A 75 8.67 20.47 5.89
N ILE A 76 7.93 19.96 6.89
CA ILE A 76 7.13 20.80 7.79
C ILE A 76 8.02 21.72 8.61
N HIS A 77 9.13 21.21 9.16
CA HIS A 77 10.05 22.02 9.95
C HIS A 77 10.70 23.12 9.11
N TRP A 78 11.10 22.82 7.88
CA TRP A 78 11.61 23.79 6.92
C TRP A 78 10.60 24.91 6.65
N ALA A 79 9.32 24.57 6.45
CA ALA A 79 8.26 25.55 6.20
C ALA A 79 7.98 26.45 7.42
N LEU A 80 8.17 25.95 8.64
CA LEU A 80 7.93 26.70 9.88
C LEU A 80 9.12 27.58 10.31
N THR A 81 10.31 27.34 9.77
CA THR A 81 11.55 28.06 10.10
C THR A 81 11.96 29.09 9.05
N THR A 82 11.15 29.23 7.98
CA THR A 82 11.26 30.29 6.95
C THR A 82 10.37 31.47 7.30
#